data_AF-A0AAW4RHG7-F1
#
_entry.id   AF-A0AAW4RHG7-F1
#
_cell.length_a   1.000
_cell.length_b   1.000
_cell.length_c   1.000
_cell.angle_alpha   90.00
_cell.angle_beta   90.00
_cell.angle_gamma   90.00
#
_symmetry.space_group_name_H-M   'P 1'
#
loop_
_entity.id
_entity.type
_entity.pdbx_description
1 polymer ?
#
loop_
_entity_poly.entity_id
_entity_poly.type
_entity_poly.pdbx_seq_one_letter_code
_entity_poly.pdbx_strand_id
1 'polypeptide(L)'
;MFFTHNGLSAVMLLEDAGRTTRLASLEAQYYRAVINEEWGANHLRQGDQVRVGRGCRDHSIRLPIDLAKLHSAHLARRLRLSVANADACAQVWTLDDATGALSNDSIQLSKTKQVQRGDWHVRWDEGLEEKLHQMRAEQLPNETGGVLVGVVDQVLRTLTLVDASAAPIDSVADSVSFVRGKEGSQEYVERCGVLTAGMASYVGEWHAHPEGYSANPSPTDVVLLRTLADRLAADGVPALMVIVSADAVSISLGQSVVPVSE
;
A
#
# COMPACT_ATOMS: atom_id res chain seq x y z
N MET A 1 -8.22 0.18 15.58
CA MET A 1 -9.57 -0.37 15.32
C MET A 1 -10.45 0.77 14.86
N PHE A 2 -11.35 0.53 13.91
CA PHE A 2 -12.29 1.55 13.44
C PHE A 2 -13.53 0.90 12.80
N PHE A 3 -14.53 1.72 12.53
CA PHE A 3 -15.68 1.36 11.69
C PHE A 3 -15.52 2.01 10.33
N THR A 4 -15.95 1.31 9.27
CA THR A 4 -15.93 1.89 7.92
C THR A 4 -16.95 3.02 7.80
N HIS A 5 -16.76 3.87 6.80
CA HIS A 5 -17.59 5.07 6.58
C HIS A 5 -19.08 4.74 6.37
N ASN A 6 -19.38 3.60 5.75
CA ASN A 6 -20.75 3.11 5.58
C ASN A 6 -21.33 2.43 6.84
N GLY A 7 -20.50 2.20 7.87
CA GLY A 7 -20.91 1.55 9.12
C GLY A 7 -21.10 0.05 9.07
N LEU A 8 -20.92 -0.58 7.90
CA LEU A 8 -21.19 -2.01 7.69
C LEU A 8 -20.02 -2.91 8.07
N SER A 9 -18.83 -2.35 8.29
CA SER A 9 -17.67 -3.15 8.68
C SER A 9 -16.95 -2.58 9.89
N ALA A 10 -16.35 -3.49 10.65
CA ALA A 10 -15.44 -3.19 11.75
C ALA A 10 -14.07 -3.80 11.46
N VAL A 11 -13.02 -3.02 11.71
CA VAL A 11 -11.64 -3.42 11.45
C VAL A 11 -10.84 -3.41 12.74
N MET A 12 -10.07 -4.48 12.95
CA MET A 12 -9.09 -4.57 14.03
C MET A 12 -7.71 -4.87 13.45
N LEU A 13 -6.79 -3.93 13.67
CA LEU A 13 -5.36 -4.08 13.45
C LEU A 13 -4.70 -4.06 14.83
N LEU A 14 -3.96 -5.12 15.17
CA LEU A 14 -3.31 -5.30 16.46
C LEU A 14 -1.84 -5.64 16.23
N GLU A 15 -0.93 -4.82 16.76
CA GLU A 15 0.52 -5.09 16.76
C GLU A 15 0.83 -6.37 17.55
N ASP A 16 1.91 -7.05 17.20
CA ASP A 16 2.46 -8.12 18.04
C ASP A 16 2.99 -7.54 19.37
N ALA A 17 3.11 -8.39 20.40
CA ALA A 17 3.60 -7.99 21.71
C ALA A 17 5.02 -7.38 21.67
N GLY A 18 5.86 -7.84 20.72
CA GLY A 18 7.19 -7.31 20.48
C GLY A 18 7.21 -6.01 19.68
N ARG A 19 6.07 -5.61 19.11
CA ARG A 19 5.91 -4.46 18.21
C ARG A 19 6.88 -4.51 17.03
N THR A 20 7.15 -5.70 16.54
CA THR A 20 8.01 -5.94 15.37
C THR A 20 7.26 -5.64 14.07
N THR A 21 5.96 -5.89 14.03
CA THR A 21 5.03 -5.47 12.98
C THR A 21 4.23 -4.28 13.51
N ARG A 22 4.62 -3.08 13.07
CA ARG A 22 4.00 -1.83 13.50
C ARG A 22 2.65 -1.59 12.82
N LEU A 23 1.82 -0.77 13.45
CA LEU A 23 0.49 -0.43 12.94
C LEU A 23 0.51 0.07 11.48
N ALA A 24 1.49 0.90 11.11
CA ALA A 24 1.63 1.38 9.73
C ALA A 24 1.86 0.23 8.72
N SER A 25 2.60 -0.81 9.12
CA SER A 25 2.80 -2.01 8.28
C SER A 25 1.53 -2.86 8.21
N LEU A 26 0.82 -3.00 9.33
CA LEU A 26 -0.48 -3.71 9.35
C LEU A 26 -1.50 -3.00 8.46
N GLU A 27 -1.53 -1.68 8.50
CA GLU A 27 -2.41 -0.85 7.70
C GLU A 27 -2.08 -0.98 6.20
N ALA A 28 -0.80 -1.02 5.83
CA ALA A 28 -0.40 -1.25 4.46
C ALA A 28 -0.83 -2.64 3.94
N GLN A 29 -0.66 -3.69 4.75
CA GLN A 29 -1.11 -5.04 4.40
C GLN A 29 -2.65 -5.14 4.34
N TYR A 30 -3.35 -4.42 5.22
CA TYR A 30 -4.81 -4.27 5.16
C TYR A 30 -5.25 -3.58 3.87
N TYR A 31 -4.61 -2.49 3.46
CA TYR A 31 -4.92 -1.86 2.18
C TYR A 31 -4.62 -2.76 1.00
N ARG A 32 -3.53 -3.54 1.03
CA ARG A 32 -3.25 -4.53 -0.02
C ARG A 32 -4.37 -5.58 -0.10
N ALA A 33 -4.89 -6.06 1.03
CA ALA A 33 -6.04 -6.96 1.05
C ALA A 33 -7.29 -6.29 0.47
N VAL A 34 -7.60 -5.06 0.85
CA VAL A 34 -8.72 -4.28 0.27
C VAL A 34 -8.59 -4.11 -1.25
N ILE A 35 -7.37 -3.98 -1.77
CA ILE A 35 -7.12 -3.80 -3.21
C ILE A 35 -7.30 -5.10 -4.01
N ASN A 36 -6.99 -6.25 -3.41
CA ASN A 36 -6.83 -7.52 -4.13
C ASN A 36 -7.91 -8.57 -3.79
N GLU A 37 -8.64 -8.44 -2.67
CA GLU A 37 -9.68 -9.38 -2.26
C GLU A 37 -11.08 -8.93 -2.71
N GLU A 38 -11.98 -9.89 -2.96
CA GLU A 38 -13.34 -9.61 -3.45
C GLU A 38 -14.16 -8.73 -2.50
N TRP A 39 -14.04 -8.96 -1.18
CA TRP A 39 -14.75 -8.18 -0.16
C TRP A 39 -14.30 -6.71 -0.11
N GLY A 40 -13.10 -6.40 -0.62
CA GLY A 40 -12.52 -5.07 -0.58
C GLY A 40 -13.24 -4.03 -1.47
N ALA A 41 -13.92 -4.48 -2.53
CA ALA A 41 -14.50 -3.62 -3.57
C ALA A 41 -15.47 -2.54 -3.06
N ASN A 42 -16.16 -2.83 -1.95
CA ASN A 42 -17.14 -1.93 -1.33
C ASN A 42 -16.77 -1.53 0.11
N HIS A 43 -15.64 -2.01 0.64
CA HIS A 43 -15.35 -1.98 2.06
C HIS A 43 -15.15 -0.55 2.61
N LEU A 44 -14.31 0.26 1.96
CA LEU A 44 -14.00 1.63 2.38
C LEU A 44 -14.80 2.70 1.62
N ARG A 45 -15.82 2.31 0.85
CA ARG A 45 -16.67 3.27 0.15
C ARG A 45 -17.26 4.28 1.14
N GLN A 46 -17.20 5.55 0.77
CA GLN A 46 -17.83 6.60 1.55
C GLN A 46 -19.36 6.44 1.46
N GLY A 47 -20.02 6.48 2.62
CA GLY A 47 -21.49 6.51 2.68
C GLY A 47 -22.05 7.90 2.32
N ASP A 48 -23.37 8.06 2.46
CA ASP A 48 -24.05 9.34 2.24
C ASP A 48 -23.45 10.42 3.14
N GLN A 49 -22.74 11.36 2.52
CA GLN A 49 -22.21 12.52 3.21
C GLN A 49 -23.33 13.51 3.46
N VAL A 50 -23.51 13.92 4.71
CA VAL A 50 -24.43 15.01 5.04
C VAL A 50 -23.64 16.26 5.31
N ARG A 51 -23.91 17.28 4.51
CA ARG A 51 -23.36 18.62 4.70
C ARG A 51 -24.03 19.25 5.92
N VAL A 52 -23.29 19.34 7.03
CA VAL A 52 -23.78 19.91 8.30
C VAL A 52 -23.55 21.42 8.43
N GLY A 53 -22.99 22.07 7.40
CA GLY A 53 -22.80 23.52 7.34
C GLY A 53 -22.31 24.07 5.98
N ARG A 54 -21.68 25.25 5.95
CA ARG A 54 -21.27 25.95 4.71
C ARG A 54 -19.75 25.92 4.42
N GLY A 55 -18.93 25.24 5.22
CA GLY A 55 -17.48 25.17 5.02
C GLY A 55 -16.98 23.92 4.28
N CYS A 56 -15.79 23.98 3.67
CA CYS A 56 -15.13 22.82 3.03
C CYS A 56 -14.74 21.68 4.01
N ARG A 57 -15.03 21.83 5.31
CA ARG A 57 -14.82 20.83 6.37
C ARG A 57 -16.13 20.28 6.97
N ASP A 58 -17.29 20.58 6.38
CA ASP A 58 -18.63 20.23 6.90
C ASP A 58 -19.14 18.83 6.50
N HIS A 59 -18.23 17.88 6.27
CA HIS A 59 -18.61 16.52 5.89
C HIS A 59 -18.59 15.62 7.13
N SER A 60 -19.75 15.44 7.77
CA SER A 60 -19.92 14.42 8.81
C SER A 60 -20.48 13.15 8.20
N ILE A 61 -19.95 12.01 8.63
CA ILE A 61 -20.50 10.69 8.32
C ILE A 61 -21.74 10.50 9.21
N ARG A 62 -22.82 9.96 8.64
CA ARG A 62 -23.96 9.46 9.42
C ARG A 62 -23.75 7.98 9.70
N LEU A 63 -23.36 7.65 10.93
CA LEU A 63 -23.26 6.26 11.40
C LEU A 63 -24.50 5.93 12.25
N PRO A 64 -25.34 4.96 11.83
CA PRO A 64 -26.45 4.48 12.65
C PRO A 64 -25.99 3.96 14.02
N ILE A 65 -26.72 4.32 15.08
CA ILE A 65 -26.34 4.02 16.47
C ILE A 65 -26.37 2.52 16.77
N ASP A 66 -27.25 1.80 16.13
CA ASP A 66 -27.39 0.35 16.16
C ASP A 66 -26.16 -0.34 15.57
N LEU A 67 -25.69 0.07 14.38
CA LEU A 67 -24.45 -0.42 13.78
C LEU A 67 -23.23 -0.13 14.66
N ALA A 68 -23.13 1.10 15.18
CA ALA A 68 -22.06 1.47 16.09
C ALA A 68 -22.03 0.59 17.36
N LYS A 69 -23.20 0.30 17.94
CA LYS A 69 -23.32 -0.58 19.12
C LYS A 69 -22.98 -2.02 18.81
N LEU A 70 -23.48 -2.56 17.68
CA LEU A 70 -23.22 -3.92 17.22
C LEU A 70 -21.72 -4.15 17.05
N HIS A 71 -21.06 -3.28 16.29
CA HIS A 71 -19.63 -3.40 16.06
C HIS A 71 -18.79 -3.12 17.32
N SER A 72 -19.22 -2.19 18.18
CA SER A 72 -18.53 -1.95 19.47
C SER A 72 -18.54 -3.18 20.37
N ALA A 73 -19.70 -3.83 20.53
CA ALA A 73 -19.83 -5.03 21.33
C ALA A 73 -18.98 -6.18 20.77
N HIS A 74 -18.99 -6.35 19.45
CA HIS A 74 -18.19 -7.35 18.76
C HIS A 74 -16.70 -7.11 18.92
N LEU A 75 -16.21 -5.91 18.57
CA LEU A 75 -14.80 -5.53 18.71
C LEU A 75 -14.33 -5.64 20.17
N ALA A 76 -15.12 -5.22 21.16
CA ALA A 76 -14.74 -5.36 22.56
C ALA A 76 -14.51 -6.83 22.96
N ARG A 77 -15.37 -7.74 22.49
CA ARG A 77 -15.18 -9.18 22.70
C ARG A 77 -13.94 -9.70 21.97
N ARG A 78 -13.77 -9.34 20.70
CA ARG A 78 -12.66 -9.82 19.85
C ARG A 78 -11.31 -9.31 20.33
N LEU A 79 -11.20 -8.02 20.65
CA LEU A 79 -9.99 -7.43 21.22
C LEU A 79 -9.55 -8.18 22.47
N ARG A 80 -10.45 -8.39 23.45
CA ARG A 80 -10.12 -9.10 24.69
C ARG A 80 -9.60 -10.52 24.44
N LEU A 81 -10.11 -11.21 23.42
CA LEU A 81 -9.64 -12.55 23.05
C LEU A 81 -8.32 -12.50 22.28
N SER A 82 -8.13 -11.51 21.42
CA SER A 82 -6.94 -11.36 20.58
C SER A 82 -5.71 -10.89 21.35
N VAL A 83 -5.85 -9.98 22.33
CA VAL A 83 -4.72 -9.49 23.15
C VAL A 83 -4.07 -10.56 24.04
N ALA A 84 -4.74 -11.72 24.20
CA ALA A 84 -4.14 -12.87 24.88
C ALA A 84 -3.09 -13.59 24.02
N ASN A 85 -3.10 -13.36 22.71
CA ASN A 85 -2.08 -13.86 21.78
C ASN A 85 -0.98 -12.82 21.60
N ALA A 86 0.27 -13.27 21.50
CA ALA A 86 1.42 -12.39 21.30
C ALA A 86 1.58 -11.94 19.84
N ASP A 87 0.92 -12.62 18.90
CA ASP A 87 1.06 -12.37 17.46
C ASP A 87 0.22 -11.17 17.00
N ALA A 88 0.71 -10.50 15.96
CA ALA A 88 -0.05 -9.46 15.29
C ALA A 88 -1.28 -10.07 14.59
N CYS A 89 -2.35 -9.29 14.48
CA CYS A 89 -3.51 -9.70 13.69
C CYS A 89 -4.21 -8.53 12.98
N ALA A 90 -4.77 -8.83 11.82
CA ALA A 90 -5.62 -7.94 11.05
C ALA A 90 -6.91 -8.69 10.69
N GLN A 91 -8.04 -8.21 11.20
CA GLN A 91 -9.35 -8.83 11.02
C GLN A 91 -10.38 -7.80 10.60
N VAL A 92 -11.22 -8.18 9.64
CA VAL A 92 -12.33 -7.39 9.12
C VAL A 92 -13.61 -8.18 9.35
N TRP A 93 -14.59 -7.55 9.99
CA TRP A 93 -15.95 -8.09 10.10
C TRP A 93 -16.88 -7.26 9.27
N THR A 94 -17.65 -7.91 8.40
CA THR A 94 -18.62 -7.24 7.53
C THR A 94 -20.01 -7.74 7.85
N LEU A 95 -20.93 -6.81 8.09
CA LEU A 95 -22.34 -7.05 8.29
C LEU A 95 -23.03 -7.15 6.94
N ASP A 96 -23.74 -8.26 6.74
CA ASP A 96 -24.80 -8.34 5.75
C ASP A 96 -26.06 -7.69 6.33
N ASP A 97 -26.40 -6.51 5.84
CA ASP A 97 -27.52 -5.71 6.34
C ASP A 97 -28.89 -6.37 6.10
N ALA A 98 -29.01 -7.24 5.09
CA ALA A 98 -30.26 -7.92 4.77
C ALA A 98 -30.52 -9.11 5.70
N THR A 99 -29.47 -9.83 6.10
CA THR A 99 -29.60 -11.05 6.92
C THR A 99 -29.22 -10.84 8.39
N GLY A 100 -28.47 -9.78 8.70
CA GLY A 100 -27.86 -9.54 10.00
C GLY A 100 -26.62 -10.41 10.28
N ALA A 101 -26.16 -11.19 9.31
CA ALA A 101 -24.99 -12.05 9.47
C ALA A 101 -23.69 -11.24 9.50
N LEU A 102 -22.73 -11.64 10.34
CA LEU A 102 -21.38 -11.09 10.36
C LEU A 102 -20.40 -12.10 9.76
N SER A 103 -19.80 -11.75 8.62
CA SER A 103 -18.64 -12.48 8.09
C SER A 103 -17.34 -12.00 8.75
N ASN A 104 -16.29 -12.80 8.63
CA ASN A 104 -14.96 -12.45 9.12
C ASN A 104 -13.90 -12.79 8.07
N ASP A 105 -13.20 -11.77 7.61
CA ASP A 105 -12.04 -11.88 6.74
C ASP A 105 -10.78 -11.68 7.60
N SER A 106 -9.96 -12.72 7.70
CA SER A 106 -8.68 -12.68 8.40
C SER A 106 -7.57 -12.46 7.40
N ILE A 107 -6.85 -11.34 7.53
CA ILE A 107 -5.75 -11.00 6.64
C ILE A 107 -4.52 -11.76 7.09
N GLN A 108 -3.92 -12.52 6.16
CA GLN A 108 -2.64 -13.21 6.39
C GLN A 108 -1.54 -12.14 6.43
N LEU A 109 -0.88 -12.03 7.59
CA LEU A 109 0.15 -11.03 7.80
C LEU A 109 1.53 -11.60 7.47
N SER A 110 2.29 -10.83 6.69
CA SER A 110 3.67 -11.11 6.35
C SER A 110 4.61 -10.26 7.19
N LYS A 111 5.84 -10.75 7.38
CA LYS A 111 6.86 -10.06 8.16
C LYS A 111 7.24 -8.73 7.50
N THR A 112 7.32 -7.68 8.32
CA THR A 112 7.76 -6.35 7.87
C THR A 112 9.26 -6.30 7.66
N LYS A 113 9.68 -5.63 6.59
CA LYS A 113 11.06 -5.21 6.31
C LYS A 113 11.12 -3.69 6.22
N GLN A 114 12.30 -3.14 6.51
CA GLN A 114 12.51 -1.71 6.40
C GLN A 114 13.97 -1.38 6.06
N VAL A 115 14.16 -0.22 5.45
CA VAL A 115 15.48 0.33 5.19
C VAL A 115 15.45 1.85 5.31
N GLN A 116 16.54 2.42 5.83
CA GLN A 116 16.74 3.86 5.85
C GLN A 116 17.51 4.32 4.60
N ARG A 117 17.05 5.41 3.98
CA ARG A 117 17.67 6.07 2.84
C ARG A 117 17.64 7.58 3.07
N GLY A 118 18.79 8.14 3.44
CA GLY A 118 18.87 9.51 3.95
C GLY A 118 17.97 9.68 5.18
N ASP A 119 17.10 10.69 5.13
CA ASP A 119 16.14 10.97 6.20
C ASP A 119 14.84 10.15 6.13
N TRP A 120 14.68 9.33 5.09
CA TRP A 120 13.46 8.57 4.85
C TRP A 120 13.60 7.11 5.28
N HIS A 121 12.53 6.57 5.86
CA HIS A 121 12.37 5.14 6.10
C HIS A 121 11.43 4.56 5.06
N VAL A 122 11.88 3.56 4.32
CA VAL A 122 11.02 2.79 3.42
C VAL A 122 10.67 1.46 4.09
N ARG A 123 9.38 1.14 4.13
CA ARG A 123 8.85 -0.09 4.75
C ARG A 123 8.04 -0.88 3.75
N TRP A 124 8.13 -2.20 3.82
CA TRP A 124 7.35 -3.15 3.04
C TRP A 124 7.27 -4.47 3.80
N ASP A 125 6.71 -5.51 3.19
CA ASP A 125 6.61 -6.83 3.80
C ASP A 125 6.88 -7.96 2.80
N GLU A 126 7.12 -9.16 3.33
CA GLU A 126 7.44 -10.35 2.53
C GLU A 126 6.34 -10.72 1.53
N GLY A 127 5.07 -10.41 1.80
CA GLY A 127 3.97 -10.68 0.86
C GLY A 127 4.03 -9.78 -0.39
N LEU A 128 4.48 -8.53 -0.26
CA LEU A 128 4.76 -7.68 -1.42
C LEU A 128 5.98 -8.18 -2.20
N GLU A 129 7.04 -8.60 -1.51
CA GLU A 129 8.22 -9.16 -2.18
C GLU A 129 7.87 -10.44 -2.97
N GLU A 130 7.11 -11.35 -2.37
CA GLU A 130 6.63 -12.57 -3.03
C GLU A 130 5.84 -12.23 -4.30
N LYS A 131 4.95 -11.24 -4.24
CA LYS A 131 4.21 -10.76 -5.41
C LYS A 131 5.15 -10.24 -6.51
N LEU A 132 6.18 -9.45 -6.15
CA LEU A 132 7.16 -8.94 -7.12
C LEU A 132 8.01 -10.06 -7.73
N HIS A 133 8.44 -11.03 -6.92
CA HIS A 133 9.17 -12.20 -7.40
C HIS A 133 8.31 -13.08 -8.31
N GLN A 134 7.02 -13.23 -8.01
CA GLN A 134 6.07 -13.95 -8.88
C GLN A 134 5.94 -13.24 -10.23
N MET A 135 5.68 -11.93 -10.24
CA MET A 135 5.58 -11.15 -11.49
C MET A 135 6.87 -11.21 -12.30
N ARG A 136 8.03 -11.22 -11.66
CA ARG A 136 9.33 -11.46 -12.31
C ARG A 136 9.38 -12.84 -12.95
N ALA A 137 9.05 -13.90 -12.21
CA ALA A 137 9.13 -15.28 -12.69
C ALA A 137 8.24 -15.52 -13.92
N GLU A 138 7.08 -14.88 -13.98
CA GLU A 138 6.14 -14.97 -15.11
C GLU A 138 6.65 -14.33 -16.40
N GLN A 139 7.65 -13.44 -16.32
CA GLN A 139 8.17 -12.66 -17.47
C GLN A 139 9.59 -13.04 -17.89
N LEU A 140 10.26 -13.93 -17.13
CA LEU A 140 11.58 -14.43 -17.53
C LEU A 140 11.52 -15.05 -18.95
N PRO A 141 12.55 -14.84 -19.78
CA PRO A 141 13.86 -14.25 -19.46
C PRO A 141 13.95 -12.73 -19.62
N ASN A 142 12.84 -12.03 -19.84
CA ASN A 142 12.83 -10.59 -20.06
C ASN A 142 12.71 -9.81 -18.75
N GLU A 143 13.08 -8.53 -18.79
CA GLU A 143 12.76 -7.59 -17.72
C GLU A 143 11.24 -7.32 -17.67
N THR A 144 10.77 -6.94 -16.49
CA THR A 144 9.40 -6.48 -16.27
C THR A 144 9.40 -5.43 -15.17
N GLY A 145 8.30 -4.72 -15.00
CA GLY A 145 8.18 -3.70 -13.97
C GLY A 145 6.81 -3.07 -13.97
N GLY A 146 6.62 -2.04 -13.16
CA GLY A 146 5.33 -1.40 -13.01
C GLY A 146 5.37 -0.25 -12.03
N VAL A 147 4.20 0.18 -11.60
CA VAL A 147 4.08 1.25 -10.60
C VAL A 147 3.90 0.68 -9.20
N LEU A 148 4.35 1.43 -8.21
CA LEU A 148 4.16 1.14 -6.79
C LEU A 148 3.14 2.10 -6.21
N VAL A 149 2.24 1.55 -5.39
CA VAL A 149 1.34 2.33 -4.54
C VAL A 149 1.70 2.14 -3.08
N GLY A 150 1.55 3.19 -2.29
CA GLY A 150 1.95 3.21 -0.89
C GLY A 150 1.34 4.37 -0.12
N VAL A 151 1.70 4.44 1.16
CA VAL A 151 1.32 5.50 2.09
C VAL A 151 2.56 6.31 2.43
N VAL A 152 2.46 7.64 2.27
CA VAL A 152 3.53 8.59 2.59
C VAL A 152 3.16 9.35 3.85
N ASP A 153 4.01 9.25 4.87
CA ASP A 153 3.96 10.13 6.04
C ASP A 153 5.11 11.13 5.94
N GLN A 154 4.77 12.38 5.60
CA GLN A 154 5.73 13.48 5.43
C GLN A 154 6.36 13.92 6.77
N VAL A 155 5.60 13.84 7.87
CA VAL A 155 6.07 14.28 9.19
C VAL A 155 7.08 13.27 9.74
N LEU A 156 6.77 11.98 9.62
CA LEU A 156 7.65 10.89 10.05
C LEU A 156 8.68 10.50 8.98
N ARG A 157 8.66 11.13 7.81
CA ARG A 157 9.48 10.80 6.64
C ARG A 157 9.51 9.29 6.39
N THR A 158 8.32 8.69 6.33
CA THR A 158 8.15 7.26 6.11
C THR A 158 7.35 7.01 4.84
N LEU A 159 7.84 6.09 4.02
CA LEU A 159 7.15 5.59 2.83
C LEU A 159 6.86 4.10 3.06
N THR A 160 5.59 3.75 3.18
CA THR A 160 5.17 2.35 3.39
C THR A 160 4.55 1.81 2.11
N LEU A 161 5.17 0.79 1.51
CA LEU A 161 4.69 0.17 0.29
C LEU A 161 3.47 -0.70 0.58
N VAL A 162 2.44 -0.56 -0.26
CA VAL A 162 1.17 -1.27 -0.13
C VAL A 162 1.09 -2.35 -1.20
N ASP A 163 1.15 -1.95 -2.47
CA ASP A 163 0.95 -2.88 -3.60
C ASP A 163 1.71 -2.45 -4.86
N ALA A 164 1.79 -3.36 -5.84
CA ALA A 164 2.47 -3.15 -7.11
C ALA A 164 1.61 -3.62 -8.30
N SER A 165 1.71 -2.90 -9.42
CA SER A 165 1.13 -3.33 -10.70
C SER A 165 2.08 -4.23 -11.49
N ALA A 166 1.52 -5.05 -12.38
CA ALA A 166 2.28 -5.65 -13.46
C ALA A 166 2.69 -4.59 -14.51
N ALA A 167 3.48 -5.01 -15.50
CA ALA A 167 3.86 -4.18 -16.63
C ALA A 167 2.63 -3.77 -17.45
N PRO A 168 2.52 -2.48 -17.80
CA PRO A 168 1.58 -2.02 -18.83
C PRO A 168 1.76 -2.82 -20.12
N ILE A 169 0.66 -3.12 -20.80
CA ILE A 169 0.68 -3.96 -22.02
C ILE A 169 1.45 -3.32 -23.18
N ASP A 170 1.58 -2.00 -23.17
CA ASP A 170 2.36 -1.21 -24.11
C ASP A 170 3.84 -1.07 -23.73
N SER A 171 4.31 -1.79 -22.70
CA SER A 171 5.72 -1.81 -22.32
C SER A 171 6.58 -2.55 -23.33
N VAL A 172 7.80 -2.07 -23.53
CA VAL A 172 8.82 -2.71 -24.36
C VAL A 172 9.88 -3.30 -23.44
N ALA A 173 10.06 -4.62 -23.50
CA ALA A 173 10.96 -5.35 -22.64
C ALA A 173 11.84 -6.31 -23.44
N ASP A 174 13.11 -6.39 -23.07
CA ASP A 174 14.04 -7.44 -23.48
C ASP A 174 14.86 -7.92 -22.28
N SER A 175 15.91 -8.71 -22.52
CA SER A 175 16.75 -9.30 -21.46
C SER A 175 17.80 -8.36 -20.86
N VAL A 176 17.83 -7.09 -21.28
CA VAL A 176 18.79 -6.08 -20.78
C VAL A 176 18.18 -4.70 -20.59
N SER A 177 16.93 -4.49 -21.00
CA SER A 177 16.23 -3.21 -20.92
C SER A 177 14.72 -3.37 -20.77
N PHE A 178 14.16 -2.47 -19.98
CA PHE A 178 12.73 -2.30 -19.80
C PHE A 178 12.34 -0.83 -19.99
N VAL A 179 11.46 -0.57 -20.94
CA VAL A 179 10.80 0.72 -21.12
C VAL A 179 9.34 0.55 -20.77
N ARG A 180 8.97 1.06 -19.59
CA ARG A 180 7.61 0.99 -19.07
C ARG A 180 6.65 1.78 -19.98
N GLY A 181 5.59 1.10 -20.42
CA GLY A 181 4.44 1.73 -21.06
C GLY A 181 3.63 2.57 -20.07
N LYS A 182 2.49 3.09 -20.50
CA LYS A 182 1.61 3.92 -19.64
C LYS A 182 0.19 3.39 -19.55
N GLU A 183 -0.22 2.51 -20.46
CA GLU A 183 -1.60 2.04 -20.56
C GLU A 183 -2.01 1.28 -19.29
N GLY A 184 -3.09 1.70 -18.64
CA GLY A 184 -3.58 1.07 -17.41
C GLY A 184 -2.84 1.48 -16.13
N SER A 185 -1.71 2.19 -16.22
CA SER A 185 -0.93 2.57 -15.02
C SER A 185 -1.68 3.58 -14.16
N GLN A 186 -2.26 4.60 -14.79
CA GLN A 186 -3.01 5.63 -14.09
C GLN A 186 -4.29 5.04 -13.50
N GLU A 187 -4.99 4.20 -14.26
CA GLU A 187 -6.20 3.51 -13.86
C GLU A 187 -5.95 2.58 -12.67
N TYR A 188 -4.81 1.88 -12.64
CA TYR A 188 -4.42 1.07 -11.48
C TYR A 188 -4.23 1.93 -10.22
N VAL A 189 -3.50 3.05 -10.33
CA VAL A 189 -3.28 3.97 -9.19
C VAL A 189 -4.60 4.57 -8.71
N GLU A 190 -5.44 5.04 -9.64
CA GLU A 190 -6.77 5.61 -9.33
C GLU A 190 -7.67 4.57 -8.65
N ARG A 191 -7.70 3.33 -9.15
CA ARG A 191 -8.44 2.23 -8.52
C ARG A 191 -7.94 1.97 -7.10
N CYS A 192 -6.63 1.92 -6.88
CA CYS A 192 -6.06 1.75 -5.55
C CYS A 192 -6.46 2.91 -4.62
N GLY A 193 -6.40 4.15 -5.10
CA GLY A 193 -6.86 5.33 -4.38
C GLY A 193 -8.33 5.24 -4.01
N VAL A 194 -9.21 4.88 -4.95
CA VAL A 194 -10.66 4.73 -4.70
C VAL A 194 -10.94 3.64 -3.66
N LEU A 195 -10.35 2.45 -3.83
CA LEU A 195 -10.58 1.31 -2.92
C LEU A 195 -10.05 1.57 -1.50
N THR A 196 -9.01 2.39 -1.37
CA THR A 196 -8.40 2.75 -0.07
C THR A 196 -8.89 4.09 0.48
N ALA A 197 -9.97 4.65 -0.08
CA ALA A 197 -10.51 5.97 0.31
C ALA A 197 -9.47 7.11 0.29
N GLY A 198 -8.54 7.05 -0.67
CA GLY A 198 -7.48 8.04 -0.88
C GLY A 198 -6.21 7.81 -0.06
N MET A 199 -6.12 6.71 0.70
CA MET A 199 -5.00 6.46 1.59
C MET A 199 -3.75 5.94 0.88
N ALA A 200 -3.91 5.11 -0.15
CA ALA A 200 -2.80 4.63 -0.97
C ALA A 200 -2.72 5.43 -2.28
N SER A 201 -1.54 5.96 -2.60
CA SER A 201 -1.26 6.73 -3.81
C SER A 201 -0.03 6.20 -4.52
N TYR A 202 0.25 6.69 -5.74
CA TYR A 202 1.53 6.43 -6.41
C TYR A 202 2.70 6.87 -5.53
N VAL A 203 3.71 6.02 -5.39
CA VAL A 203 4.92 6.31 -4.60
C VAL A 203 6.23 6.08 -5.37
N GLY A 204 6.18 5.45 -6.54
CA GLY A 204 7.37 5.21 -7.35
C GLY A 204 7.19 4.07 -8.34
N GLU A 205 8.31 3.54 -8.80
CA GLU A 205 8.35 2.49 -9.81
C GLU A 205 9.10 1.26 -9.30
N TRP A 206 8.80 0.11 -9.88
CA TRP A 206 9.59 -1.09 -9.69
C TRP A 206 9.93 -1.73 -11.03
N HIS A 207 11.04 -2.46 -11.06
CA HIS A 207 11.35 -3.37 -12.14
C HIS A 207 12.16 -4.55 -11.65
N ALA A 208 12.28 -5.57 -12.49
CA ALA A 208 13.02 -6.78 -12.20
C ALA A 208 14.10 -7.01 -13.26
N HIS A 209 15.30 -7.33 -12.78
CA HIS A 209 16.39 -7.74 -13.66
C HIS A 209 16.32 -9.24 -13.96
N PRO A 210 16.81 -9.69 -15.14
CA PRO A 210 16.72 -11.10 -15.56
C PRO A 210 17.65 -12.02 -14.76
N GLU A 211 17.70 -13.30 -15.14
CA GLU A 211 18.62 -14.25 -14.50
C GLU A 211 20.09 -13.84 -14.66
N GLY A 212 20.87 -14.02 -13.58
CA GLY A 212 22.30 -13.69 -13.54
C GLY A 212 22.62 -12.23 -13.22
N TYR A 213 21.62 -11.36 -13.09
CA TYR A 213 21.80 -9.95 -12.73
C TYR A 213 21.41 -9.67 -11.27
N SER A 214 22.19 -8.79 -10.62
CA SER A 214 21.90 -8.33 -9.25
C SER A 214 20.80 -7.28 -9.22
N ALA A 215 20.19 -7.03 -8.05
CA ALA A 215 19.23 -5.95 -7.83
C ALA A 215 19.87 -4.54 -7.75
N ASN A 216 21.16 -4.38 -8.05
CA ASN A 216 21.80 -3.08 -8.03
C ASN A 216 21.36 -2.22 -9.23
N PRO A 217 21.08 -0.92 -9.03
CA PRO A 217 20.75 -0.02 -10.13
C PRO A 217 21.86 0.03 -11.19
N SER A 218 21.47 -0.12 -12.45
CA SER A 218 22.32 0.18 -13.60
C SER A 218 22.53 1.70 -13.76
N PRO A 219 23.48 2.15 -14.59
CA PRO A 219 23.63 3.58 -14.90
C PRO A 219 22.36 4.21 -15.47
N THR A 220 21.58 3.46 -16.25
CA THR A 220 20.29 3.90 -16.81
C THR A 220 19.26 4.10 -15.69
N ASP A 221 19.20 3.19 -14.72
CA ASP A 221 18.30 3.28 -13.57
C ASP A 221 18.60 4.51 -12.71
N VAL A 222 19.87 4.85 -12.52
CA VAL A 222 20.28 6.06 -11.78
C VAL A 222 19.79 7.33 -12.48
N VAL A 223 19.85 7.38 -13.82
CA VAL A 223 19.35 8.51 -14.61
C VAL A 223 17.81 8.60 -14.53
N LEU A 224 17.12 7.46 -14.64
CA LEU A 224 15.66 7.40 -14.50
C LEU A 224 15.22 7.87 -13.11
N LEU A 225 15.87 7.37 -12.06
CA LEU A 225 15.58 7.75 -10.67
C LEU A 225 15.74 9.25 -10.45
N ARG A 226 16.77 9.88 -11.03
CA ARG A 226 16.95 11.34 -10.97
C ARG A 226 15.82 12.07 -11.68
N THR A 227 15.42 11.60 -12.87
CA THR A 227 14.32 12.19 -13.64
C THR A 227 12.99 12.11 -12.87
N LEU A 228 12.73 10.99 -12.19
CA LEU A 228 11.57 10.82 -11.32
C LEU A 228 11.65 11.77 -10.11
N ALA A 229 12.83 11.91 -9.50
CA ALA A 229 13.04 12.79 -8.35
C ALA A 229 12.74 14.25 -8.67
N ASP A 230 13.14 14.73 -9.85
CA ASP A 230 12.86 16.10 -10.28
C ASP A 230 11.37 16.36 -10.52
N ARG A 231 10.61 15.35 -10.97
CA ARG A 231 9.15 15.44 -11.15
C ARG A 231 8.41 15.46 -9.82
N LEU A 232 8.83 14.62 -8.87
CA LEU A 232 8.19 14.47 -7.57
C LEU A 232 8.66 15.52 -6.54
N ALA A 233 9.71 16.28 -6.86
CA ALA A 233 10.25 17.32 -5.98
C ALA A 233 9.20 18.37 -5.58
N ALA A 234 8.29 18.72 -6.49
CA ALA A 234 7.23 19.69 -6.23
C ALA A 234 6.27 19.24 -5.11
N ASP A 235 6.09 17.93 -4.95
CA ASP A 235 5.22 17.33 -3.93
C ASP A 235 5.98 17.00 -2.64
N GLY A 236 7.30 17.24 -2.59
CA GLY A 236 8.14 16.96 -1.43
C GLY A 236 8.30 15.46 -1.12
N VAL A 237 8.00 14.58 -2.07
CA VAL A 237 8.12 13.12 -1.92
C VAL A 237 9.39 12.64 -2.64
N PRO A 238 10.23 11.79 -2.03
CA PRO A 238 11.38 11.22 -2.72
C PRO A 238 10.91 10.28 -3.82
N ALA A 239 11.60 10.27 -4.96
CA ALA A 239 11.34 9.25 -5.98
C ALA A 239 11.82 7.90 -5.48
N LEU A 240 10.93 6.91 -5.47
CA LEU A 240 11.26 5.54 -5.11
C LEU A 240 11.48 4.69 -6.37
N MET A 241 12.52 3.88 -6.31
CA MET A 241 12.76 2.79 -7.26
C MET A 241 13.06 1.51 -6.52
N VAL A 242 12.33 0.45 -6.87
CA VAL A 242 12.52 -0.91 -6.35
C VAL A 242 13.01 -1.82 -7.46
N ILE A 243 14.13 -2.48 -7.24
CA ILE A 243 14.71 -3.42 -8.22
C ILE A 243 14.73 -4.82 -7.62
N VAL A 244 14.25 -5.79 -8.38
CA VAL A 244 14.13 -7.18 -7.93
C VAL A 244 15.04 -8.09 -8.77
N SER A 245 15.91 -8.85 -8.11
CA SER A 245 16.69 -9.94 -8.70
C SER A 245 16.15 -11.30 -8.24
N ALA A 246 16.87 -12.38 -8.54
CA ALA A 246 16.49 -13.72 -8.07
C ALA A 246 16.53 -13.85 -6.53
N ASP A 247 17.42 -13.11 -5.89
CA ASP A 247 17.83 -13.29 -4.49
C ASP A 247 17.72 -12.02 -3.63
N ALA A 248 17.41 -10.88 -4.23
CA ALA A 248 17.41 -9.60 -3.53
C ALA A 248 16.33 -8.63 -4.05
N VAL A 249 15.90 -7.77 -3.13
CA VAL A 249 15.09 -6.58 -3.41
C VAL A 249 15.90 -5.37 -2.97
N SER A 250 16.22 -4.51 -3.93
CA SER A 250 16.93 -3.26 -3.71
C SER A 250 15.97 -2.08 -3.69
N ILE A 251 16.16 -1.19 -2.71
CA ILE A 251 15.36 0.02 -2.54
C ILE A 251 16.28 1.22 -2.72
N SER A 252 15.95 2.08 -3.66
CA SER A 252 16.66 3.33 -3.96
C SER A 252 15.70 4.52 -3.84
N LEU A 253 16.19 5.62 -3.25
CA LEU A 253 15.47 6.89 -3.23
C LEU A 253 16.27 7.95 -3.98
N GLY A 254 15.62 8.66 -4.88
CA GLY A 254 16.11 9.86 -5.53
C GLY A 254 15.57 11.10 -4.82
N GLN A 255 16.45 12.06 -4.54
CA GLN A 255 16.07 13.39 -4.07
C GLN A 255 16.57 14.42 -5.07
N SER A 256 15.75 15.41 -5.41
CA SER A 256 16.23 16.55 -6.18
C SER A 256 17.19 17.35 -5.31
N VAL A 257 18.34 17.74 -5.87
CA VAL A 257 19.28 18.64 -5.20
C VAL A 257 18.67 20.02 -5.30
N VAL A 258 17.99 20.47 -4.24
CA VAL A 258 17.58 21.88 -4.15
C VAL A 258 18.88 22.70 -4.16
N PRO A 259 19.10 23.59 -5.14
CA PRO A 259 20.27 24.46 -5.09
C PRO A 259 20.15 25.29 -3.82
N VAL A 260 21.15 25.22 -2.96
CA VAL A 260 21.26 26.16 -1.84
C VAL A 260 21.44 27.53 -2.48
N SER A 261 20.40 28.37 -2.42
CA SER A 261 20.53 29.78 -2.77
C SER A 261 21.49 30.42 -1.77
N GLU A 262 22.67 30.82 -2.24
CA GLU A 262 23.62 31.68 -1.51
C GLU A 262 22.99 33.03 -1.14
#